data_AF-A0A6J7ETK7-F1
#
_entry.id   AF-A0A6J7ETK7-F1
#
_cell.length_a   1.000
_cell.length_b   1.000
_cell.length_c   1.000
_cell.angle_alpha   90.00
_cell.angle_beta   90.00
_cell.angle_gamma   90.00
#
_symmetry.space_group_name_H-M   'P 1'
#
loop_
_entity.id
_entity.type
_entity.pdbx_description
1 polymer ?
#
loop_
_entity_poly.entity_id
_entity_poly.type
_entity_poly.pdbx_seq_one_letter_code
_entity_poly.pdbx_strand_id
1 'polypeptide(L)'
;MKRRAQLLVVLVALACLIPIPASSSSLTIPVDVRPAPRGPWPAPVQDEAKWSLTLDGIPYFAARPACTVHQADIIADQFALDGADAATQQWAVYIASREGGCNYRAVTVNAATRDDSHCTFQLNVLSGTFAPTGELGRHGWTADLVQRSLTACADAASDLWTSCGRGPWTPPYACRPPK
;
A
#
# COMPACT_ATOMS: atom_id res chain seq x y z
N MET A 1 25.62 45.68 -71.00
CA MET A 1 24.95 46.65 -70.08
C MET A 1 23.81 45.89 -69.42
N LYS A 2 23.55 45.79 -68.11
CA LYS A 2 23.92 46.51 -66.88
C LYS A 2 23.91 45.47 -65.74
N ARG A 3 24.84 45.62 -64.79
CA ARG A 3 24.99 44.85 -63.55
C ARG A 3 23.93 45.25 -62.51
N ARG A 4 23.38 44.29 -61.75
CA ARG A 4 22.97 44.35 -60.32
C ARG A 4 22.88 42.88 -59.85
N ALA A 5 23.83 42.27 -59.15
CA ALA A 5 24.33 42.52 -57.80
C ALA A 5 23.21 42.53 -56.73
N GLN A 6 22.77 41.35 -56.32
CA GLN A 6 22.10 41.15 -55.03
C GLN A 6 23.01 40.31 -54.15
N LEU A 7 23.44 40.96 -53.07
CA LEU A 7 24.29 40.48 -52.01
C LEU A 7 23.41 39.57 -51.12
N LEU A 8 23.61 38.25 -51.15
CA LEU A 8 23.04 37.37 -50.14
C LEU A 8 24.18 36.94 -49.21
N VAL A 9 24.14 37.51 -48.01
CA VAL A 9 25.06 37.20 -46.90
C VAL A 9 24.74 35.78 -46.44
N VAL A 10 25.61 34.83 -46.77
CA VAL A 10 25.58 33.48 -46.18
C VAL A 10 26.24 33.57 -44.81
N LEU A 11 25.42 33.70 -43.77
CA LEU A 11 25.85 33.59 -42.38
C LEU A 11 26.16 32.12 -42.09
N VAL A 12 27.44 31.76 -42.05
CA VAL A 12 27.91 30.46 -41.56
C VAL A 12 27.85 30.50 -40.03
N ALA A 13 26.77 29.98 -39.45
CA ALA A 13 26.70 29.73 -38.02
C ALA A 13 27.47 28.43 -37.72
N LEU A 14 28.72 28.61 -37.29
CA LEU A 14 29.56 27.55 -36.74
C LEU A 14 28.89 27.03 -35.46
N ALA A 15 28.33 25.83 -35.50
CA ALA A 15 27.77 25.15 -34.34
C ALA A 15 28.89 24.82 -33.35
N CYS A 16 29.06 25.67 -32.35
CA CYS A 16 29.89 25.40 -31.19
C CYS A 16 29.17 24.36 -30.33
N LEU A 17 29.58 23.09 -30.45
CA LEU A 17 29.20 21.99 -29.56
C LEU A 17 29.83 22.26 -28.18
N ILE A 18 29.12 22.98 -27.31
CA ILE A 18 29.45 23.07 -25.89
C ILE A 18 28.74 21.88 -25.20
N PRO A 19 29.47 20.95 -24.57
CA PRO A 19 28.84 19.92 -23.75
C PRO A 19 28.19 20.59 -22.53
N ILE A 20 26.87 20.47 -22.42
CA ILE A 20 26.13 20.83 -21.21
C ILE A 20 26.47 19.78 -20.15
N PRO A 21 27.11 20.13 -19.01
CA PRO A 21 27.21 19.20 -17.91
C PRO A 21 25.79 18.94 -17.38
N ALA A 22 25.36 17.69 -17.42
CA ALA A 22 24.17 17.26 -16.70
C ALA A 22 24.46 17.42 -15.21
N SER A 23 23.99 18.52 -14.61
CA SER A 23 23.90 18.67 -13.17
C SER A 23 22.82 17.71 -12.67
N SER A 24 23.21 16.46 -12.40
CA SER A 24 22.44 15.52 -11.59
C SER A 24 22.47 16.01 -10.15
N SER A 25 21.62 16.98 -9.82
CA SER A 25 21.28 17.26 -8.43
C SER A 25 20.45 16.10 -7.91
N SER A 26 21.12 15.13 -7.28
CA SER A 26 20.46 14.13 -6.47
C SER A 26 19.77 14.84 -5.31
N LEU A 27 18.46 15.08 -5.44
CA LEU A 27 17.58 15.46 -4.35
C LEU A 27 17.65 14.35 -3.31
N THR A 28 18.51 14.55 -2.31
CA THR A 28 18.54 13.71 -1.12
C THR A 28 17.41 14.22 -0.24
N ILE A 29 16.20 13.69 -0.45
CA ILE A 29 15.11 13.91 0.49
C ILE A 29 15.58 13.33 1.83
N PRO A 30 15.69 14.13 2.91
CA PRO A 30 15.93 13.56 4.21
C PRO A 30 14.71 12.69 4.54
N VAL A 31 14.90 11.37 4.48
CA VAL A 31 13.97 10.44 5.10
C VAL A 31 14.08 10.73 6.59
N ASP A 32 13.05 11.36 7.16
CA ASP A 32 12.89 11.44 8.61
C ASP A 32 12.74 10.00 9.10
N VAL A 33 13.87 9.36 9.43
CA VAL A 33 13.90 8.03 10.05
C VAL A 33 13.51 8.22 11.51
N ARG A 34 12.24 8.61 11.75
CA ARG A 34 11.62 8.31 13.03
C ARG A 34 11.55 6.79 13.07
N PRO A 35 12.20 6.11 14.02
CA PRO A 35 11.89 4.71 14.26
C PRO A 35 10.39 4.67 14.50
N ALA A 36 9.67 3.96 13.63
CA ALA A 36 8.23 3.83 13.75
C ALA A 36 7.92 3.30 15.16
N PRO A 37 6.80 3.73 15.77
CA PRO A 37 6.44 3.22 17.08
C PRO A 37 6.35 1.70 16.97
N ARG A 38 7.21 0.97 17.71
CA ARG A 38 6.96 -0.44 18.06
C ARG A 38 5.49 -0.49 18.45
N GLY A 39 4.70 -1.32 17.78
CA GLY A 39 3.26 -1.10 17.61
C GLY A 39 2.51 -0.91 18.94
N PRO A 40 1.22 -0.55 18.91
CA PRO A 40 0.47 -0.17 20.11
C PRO A 40 0.11 -1.39 20.98
N TRP A 41 1.13 -2.12 21.43
CA TRP A 41 1.10 -3.33 22.22
C TRP A 41 1.42 -2.98 23.68
N PRO A 42 0.78 -3.63 24.67
CA PRO A 42 -0.26 -4.64 24.51
C PRO A 42 -1.60 -4.01 24.09
N ALA A 43 -2.36 -4.72 23.26
CA ALA A 43 -3.71 -4.29 22.89
C ALA A 43 -4.71 -4.56 24.03
N PRO A 44 -5.70 -3.68 24.26
CA PRO A 44 -6.87 -4.02 25.08
C PRO A 44 -7.72 -5.10 24.38
N VAL A 45 -8.64 -5.69 25.13
CA VAL A 45 -9.70 -6.51 24.54
C VAL A 45 -10.66 -5.60 23.78
N GLN A 46 -10.95 -5.94 22.51
CA GLN A 46 -11.96 -5.26 21.70
C GLN A 46 -13.18 -6.17 21.50
N ASP A 47 -14.35 -5.58 21.21
CA ASP A 47 -15.59 -6.31 20.88
C ASP A 47 -15.54 -6.81 19.42
N GLU A 48 -14.61 -7.72 19.16
CA GLU A 48 -14.40 -8.36 17.87
C GLU A 48 -14.53 -9.88 18.04
N ALA A 49 -15.11 -10.55 17.04
CA ALA A 49 -15.40 -11.97 17.12
C ALA A 49 -14.12 -12.81 17.33
N LYS A 50 -14.07 -13.57 18.43
CA LYS A 50 -12.89 -14.41 18.76
C LYS A 50 -11.58 -13.60 18.87
N TRP A 51 -11.66 -12.34 19.30
CA TRP A 51 -10.49 -11.56 19.68
C TRP A 51 -9.71 -12.27 20.77
N SER A 52 -8.41 -12.42 20.58
CA SER A 52 -7.49 -13.02 21.54
C SER A 52 -6.15 -12.32 21.49
N LEU A 53 -5.37 -12.43 22.56
CA LEU A 53 -4.06 -11.79 22.69
C LEU A 53 -2.98 -12.84 22.85
N THR A 54 -1.85 -12.65 22.18
CA THR A 54 -0.62 -13.41 22.47
C THR A 54 -0.07 -13.00 23.84
N LEU A 55 0.98 -13.68 24.31
CA LEU A 55 1.69 -13.28 25.54
C LEU A 55 2.29 -11.86 25.45
N ASP A 56 2.64 -11.43 24.24
CA ASP A 56 3.16 -10.08 23.96
C ASP A 56 2.05 -9.03 23.79
N GLY A 57 0.78 -9.43 23.95
CA GLY A 57 -0.37 -8.53 23.78
C GLY A 57 -0.69 -8.21 22.32
N ILE A 58 -0.25 -9.03 21.37
CA ILE A 58 -0.59 -8.88 19.95
C ILE A 58 -1.98 -9.47 19.70
N PRO A 59 -2.92 -8.72 19.11
CA PRO A 59 -4.25 -9.23 18.85
C PRO A 59 -4.27 -10.20 17.67
N TYR A 60 -5.06 -11.26 17.79
CA TYR A 60 -5.25 -12.26 16.74
C TYR A 60 -6.63 -12.90 16.84
N PHE A 61 -7.04 -13.59 15.77
CA PHE A 61 -8.28 -14.35 15.75
C PHE A 61 -8.03 -15.77 16.26
N ALA A 62 -8.67 -16.16 17.37
CA ALA A 62 -8.33 -17.37 18.15
C ALA A 62 -8.27 -18.70 17.35
N ALA A 63 -8.95 -18.79 16.20
CA ALA A 63 -8.95 -19.98 15.34
C ALA A 63 -7.96 -19.89 14.16
N ARG A 64 -7.04 -18.93 14.18
CA ARG A 64 -6.05 -18.67 13.12
C ARG A 64 -4.66 -18.41 13.73
N PRO A 65 -3.59 -18.58 12.95
CA PRO A 65 -2.25 -18.16 13.37
C PRO A 65 -2.22 -16.68 13.76
N ALA A 66 -1.58 -16.37 14.88
CA ALA A 66 -1.26 -15.00 15.27
C ALA A 66 -0.10 -14.47 14.43
N CYS A 67 -0.06 -13.16 14.23
CA CYS A 67 1.11 -12.50 13.66
C CYS A 67 2.26 -12.59 14.67
N THR A 68 3.49 -12.80 14.16
CA THR A 68 4.68 -12.53 14.97
C THR A 68 4.75 -11.03 15.31
N VAL A 69 5.48 -10.67 16.36
CA VAL A 69 5.68 -9.25 16.75
C VAL A 69 6.18 -8.42 15.57
N HIS A 70 7.16 -8.93 14.82
CA HIS A 70 7.70 -8.22 13.65
C HIS A 70 6.65 -8.00 12.54
N GLN A 71 5.80 -9.00 12.26
CA GLN A 71 4.74 -8.84 11.28
C GLN A 71 3.68 -7.85 11.75
N ALA A 72 3.32 -7.90 13.04
CA ALA A 72 2.37 -6.98 13.65
C ALA A 72 2.88 -5.54 13.59
N ASP A 73 4.17 -5.31 13.88
CA ASP A 73 4.81 -3.99 13.76
C ASP A 73 4.74 -3.47 12.31
N ILE A 74 5.11 -4.28 11.31
CA ILE A 74 5.02 -3.88 9.89
C ILE A 74 3.59 -3.45 9.52
N ILE A 75 2.59 -4.23 9.94
CA ILE A 75 1.19 -3.92 9.65
C ILE A 75 0.76 -2.62 10.35
N ALA A 76 1.05 -2.49 11.64
CA ALA A 76 0.72 -1.31 12.42
C ALA A 76 1.37 -0.05 11.83
N ASP A 77 2.64 -0.15 11.41
CA ASP A 77 3.39 0.94 10.80
C ASP A 77 2.75 1.44 9.51
N GLN A 78 2.34 0.54 8.60
CA GLN A 78 1.69 0.96 7.35
C GLN A 78 0.36 1.68 7.63
N PHE A 79 -0.47 1.14 8.53
CA PHE A 79 -1.71 1.81 8.93
C PHE A 79 -1.44 3.16 9.62
N ALA A 80 -0.39 3.26 10.43
CA ALA A 80 -0.01 4.51 11.09
C ALA A 80 0.47 5.58 10.09
N LEU A 81 1.15 5.19 9.01
CA LEU A 81 1.57 6.12 7.94
C LEU A 81 0.37 6.81 7.29
N ASP A 82 -0.78 6.13 7.22
CA ASP A 82 -2.03 6.67 6.69
C ASP A 82 -2.97 7.24 7.76
N GLY A 83 -2.46 7.43 8.98
CA GLY A 83 -3.16 8.15 10.05
C GLY A 83 -4.07 7.29 10.93
N ALA A 84 -3.94 5.97 10.89
CA ALA A 84 -4.67 5.09 11.80
C ALA A 84 -4.26 5.32 13.26
N ASP A 85 -5.26 5.39 14.15
CA ASP A 85 -5.02 5.41 15.59
C ASP A 85 -4.58 4.02 16.11
N ALA A 86 -4.17 3.97 17.38
CA ALA A 86 -3.72 2.73 18.02
C ALA A 86 -4.78 1.61 17.94
N ALA A 87 -6.06 1.93 18.12
CA ALA A 87 -7.14 0.96 18.07
C ALA A 87 -7.31 0.36 16.67
N THR A 88 -7.13 1.18 15.63
CA THR A 88 -7.21 0.75 14.23
C THR A 88 -5.99 -0.05 13.81
N GLN A 89 -4.78 0.33 14.25
CA GLN A 89 -3.57 -0.46 14.03
C GLN A 89 -3.70 -1.88 14.65
N GLN A 90 -4.22 -1.98 15.88
CA GLN A 90 -4.51 -3.27 16.53
C GLN A 90 -5.55 -4.07 15.76
N TRP A 91 -6.63 -3.43 15.34
CA TRP A 91 -7.65 -4.06 14.51
C TRP A 91 -7.08 -4.61 13.20
N ALA A 92 -6.22 -3.86 12.51
CA ALA A 92 -5.59 -4.30 11.27
C ALA A 92 -4.77 -5.59 11.46
N VAL A 93 -4.01 -5.70 12.56
CA VAL A 93 -3.26 -6.93 12.89
C VAL A 93 -4.20 -8.11 13.16
N TYR A 94 -5.30 -7.88 13.88
CA TYR A 94 -6.34 -8.88 14.09
C TYR A 94 -6.96 -9.35 12.77
N ILE A 95 -7.24 -8.44 11.83
CA ILE A 95 -7.79 -8.76 10.50
C ILE A 95 -6.79 -9.58 9.68
N ALA A 96 -5.51 -9.18 9.66
CA ALA A 96 -4.46 -9.94 8.99
C ALA A 96 -4.39 -11.39 9.48
N SER A 97 -4.54 -11.61 10.79
CA SER A 97 -4.64 -12.96 11.38
C SER A 97 -5.93 -13.68 10.94
N ARG A 98 -7.08 -13.02 11.03
CA ARG A 98 -8.38 -13.63 10.72
C ARG A 98 -8.50 -14.10 9.28
N GLU A 99 -8.08 -13.25 8.34
CA GLU A 99 -8.29 -13.44 6.90
C GLU A 99 -7.26 -14.40 6.31
N GLY A 100 -5.98 -13.99 6.29
CA GLY A 100 -4.90 -14.75 5.66
C GLY A 100 -3.90 -15.39 6.64
N GLY A 101 -4.14 -15.35 7.95
CA GLY A 101 -3.26 -15.95 8.95
C GLY A 101 -1.87 -15.32 8.99
N CYS A 102 -1.78 -14.00 8.80
CA CYS A 102 -0.53 -13.23 8.74
C CYS A 102 0.43 -13.67 7.62
N ASN A 103 -0.06 -14.38 6.61
CA ASN A 103 0.70 -14.80 5.44
C ASN A 103 0.42 -13.87 4.25
N TYR A 104 1.37 -12.99 3.91
CA TYR A 104 1.22 -12.06 2.80
C TYR A 104 1.18 -12.74 1.41
N ARG A 105 1.47 -14.04 1.34
CA ARG A 105 1.34 -14.85 0.12
C ARG A 105 0.04 -15.66 0.08
N ALA A 106 -0.85 -15.48 1.05
CA ALA A 106 -2.14 -16.18 1.07
C ALA A 106 -2.96 -15.79 -0.16
N VAL A 107 -3.52 -16.79 -0.85
CA VAL A 107 -4.44 -16.59 -1.96
C VAL A 107 -5.59 -17.55 -1.77
N THR A 108 -6.81 -17.01 -1.76
CA THR A 108 -8.03 -17.82 -1.87
C THR A 108 -8.50 -17.71 -3.30
N VAL A 109 -8.49 -18.84 -4.03
CA VAL A 109 -8.91 -18.90 -5.43
C VAL A 109 -10.35 -19.38 -5.51
N ASN A 110 -11.22 -18.61 -6.16
CA ASN A 110 -12.56 -19.07 -6.51
C ASN A 110 -12.64 -19.33 -8.01
N ALA A 111 -12.39 -20.58 -8.42
CA ALA A 111 -12.35 -20.94 -9.83
C ALA A 111 -13.67 -20.71 -10.59
N ALA A 112 -14.82 -20.66 -9.90
CA ALA A 112 -16.13 -20.49 -10.51
C ALA A 112 -16.41 -19.03 -10.87
N THR A 113 -16.07 -18.10 -9.98
CA THR A 113 -16.36 -16.67 -10.15
C THR A 113 -15.14 -15.86 -10.57
N ARG A 114 -13.92 -16.40 -10.38
CA ARG A 114 -12.63 -15.69 -10.38
C ARG A 114 -12.54 -14.64 -9.29
N ASP A 115 -13.24 -14.89 -8.18
CA ASP A 115 -13.28 -14.03 -7.01
C ASP A 115 -12.08 -14.27 -6.11
N ASP A 116 -10.90 -14.08 -6.68
CA ASP A 116 -9.66 -14.37 -6.01
C ASP A 116 -9.37 -13.28 -4.97
N SER A 117 -8.92 -13.70 -3.79
CA SER A 117 -8.60 -12.81 -2.67
C SER A 117 -7.13 -12.99 -2.30
N HIS A 118 -6.41 -11.87 -2.22
CA HIS A 118 -4.94 -11.88 -2.20
C HIS A 118 -4.37 -11.32 -0.90
N CYS A 119 -3.20 -11.85 -0.56
CA CYS A 119 -2.38 -11.48 0.57
C CYS A 119 -3.09 -11.67 1.94
N THR A 120 -2.45 -11.24 3.02
CA THR A 120 -2.96 -11.55 4.37
C THR A 120 -4.28 -10.86 4.71
N PHE A 121 -4.62 -9.79 3.99
CA PHE A 121 -5.89 -9.07 4.12
C PHE A 121 -6.98 -9.58 3.18
N GLN A 122 -6.69 -10.60 2.36
CA GLN A 122 -7.65 -11.18 1.42
C GLN A 122 -8.31 -10.10 0.53
N LEU A 123 -7.48 -9.22 -0.05
CA LEU A 123 -7.91 -8.15 -0.94
C LEU A 123 -8.51 -8.76 -2.21
N ASN A 124 -9.80 -8.52 -2.41
CA ASN A 124 -10.63 -9.18 -3.41
C ASN A 124 -10.50 -8.52 -4.80
N VAL A 125 -10.45 -9.34 -5.86
CA VAL A 125 -10.35 -8.87 -7.25
C VAL A 125 -11.70 -8.45 -7.85
N LEU A 126 -12.78 -9.22 -7.65
CA LEU A 126 -14.08 -8.93 -8.28
C LEU A 126 -14.86 -7.81 -7.62
N SER A 127 -14.47 -7.37 -6.42
CA SER A 127 -14.97 -6.11 -5.86
C SER A 127 -14.59 -4.89 -6.72
N GLY A 128 -13.83 -5.10 -7.80
CA GLY A 128 -13.36 -4.05 -8.71
C GLY A 128 -12.23 -3.22 -8.10
N THR A 129 -11.76 -3.60 -6.91
CA THR A 129 -10.82 -2.83 -6.11
C THR A 129 -9.50 -2.58 -6.84
N PHE A 130 -9.01 -3.56 -7.61
CA PHE A 130 -7.79 -3.42 -8.42
C PHE A 130 -8.00 -2.89 -9.84
N ALA A 131 -9.24 -2.65 -10.28
CA ALA A 131 -9.47 -2.03 -11.59
C ALA A 131 -8.90 -0.61 -11.62
N PRO A 132 -8.51 -0.04 -12.77
CA PRO A 132 -7.93 1.32 -12.84
C PRO A 132 -8.81 2.41 -12.19
N THR A 133 -10.11 2.19 -12.08
CA THR A 133 -11.08 3.07 -11.41
C THR A 133 -11.41 2.66 -9.98
N GLY A 134 -11.00 1.46 -9.55
CA GLY A 134 -11.19 0.94 -8.20
C GLY A 134 -10.30 1.61 -7.16
N GLU A 135 -10.63 1.42 -5.89
CA GLU A 135 -9.92 2.08 -4.78
C GLU A 135 -8.42 1.81 -4.79
N LEU A 136 -7.99 0.57 -5.04
CA LEU A 136 -6.57 0.22 -5.06
C LEU A 136 -5.92 0.44 -6.43
N GLY A 137 -6.65 0.16 -7.52
CA GLY A 137 -6.09 0.36 -8.85
C GLY A 137 -5.80 1.83 -9.17
N ARG A 138 -6.59 2.78 -8.62
CA ARG A 138 -6.29 4.22 -8.71
C ARG A 138 -4.97 4.61 -8.04
N HIS A 139 -4.52 3.84 -7.07
CA HIS A 139 -3.25 4.01 -6.34
C HIS A 139 -2.11 3.18 -6.97
N GLY A 140 -2.37 2.48 -8.08
CA GLY A 140 -1.37 1.70 -8.82
C GLY A 140 -1.16 0.28 -8.28
N TRP A 141 -1.95 -0.16 -7.32
CA TRP A 141 -1.87 -1.52 -6.79
C TRP A 141 -2.38 -2.56 -7.79
N THR A 142 -1.76 -3.73 -7.76
CA THR A 142 -2.22 -4.92 -8.49
C THR A 142 -2.16 -6.14 -7.58
N ALA A 143 -2.91 -7.19 -7.93
CA ALA A 143 -2.91 -8.46 -7.19
C ALA A 143 -1.50 -9.07 -7.05
N ASP A 144 -0.62 -8.84 -8.04
CA ASP A 144 0.77 -9.30 -7.99
C ASP A 144 1.62 -8.43 -7.05
N LEU A 145 1.43 -7.12 -7.05
CA LEU A 145 2.21 -6.19 -6.22
C LEU A 145 1.96 -6.44 -4.73
N VAL A 146 0.70 -6.62 -4.33
CA VAL A 146 0.33 -6.81 -2.92
C VAL A 146 0.91 -8.10 -2.33
N GLN A 147 1.31 -9.07 -3.15
CA GLN A 147 1.91 -10.33 -2.70
C GLN A 147 3.44 -10.31 -2.66
N ARG A 148 4.09 -9.21 -3.06
CA ARG A 148 5.57 -9.15 -3.10
C ARG A 148 6.20 -9.14 -1.71
N SER A 149 5.53 -8.55 -0.74
CA SER A 149 6.00 -8.45 0.65
C SER A 149 4.84 -8.20 1.60
N LEU A 150 5.08 -8.40 2.90
CA LEU A 150 4.11 -8.02 3.93
C LEU A 150 3.87 -6.50 3.93
N THR A 151 4.91 -5.70 3.75
CA THR A 151 4.79 -4.24 3.64
C THR A 151 3.86 -3.85 2.52
N ALA A 152 4.04 -4.37 1.30
CA ALA A 152 3.17 -4.07 0.16
C ALA A 152 1.72 -4.52 0.38
N CYS A 153 1.51 -5.67 1.03
CA CYS A 153 0.17 -6.13 1.40
C CYS A 153 -0.51 -5.19 2.43
N ALA A 154 0.24 -4.75 3.44
CA ALA A 154 -0.26 -3.89 4.51
C ALA A 154 -0.50 -2.46 4.02
N ASP A 155 0.38 -1.93 3.18
CA ASP A 155 0.27 -0.62 2.52
C ASP A 155 -0.99 -0.57 1.65
N ALA A 156 -1.18 -1.56 0.76
CA ALA A 156 -2.42 -1.66 -0.02
C ALA A 156 -3.68 -1.81 0.84
N ALA A 157 -3.62 -2.59 1.93
CA ALA A 157 -4.77 -2.71 2.84
C ALA A 157 -5.05 -1.40 3.57
N SER A 158 -4.01 -0.65 3.93
CA SER A 158 -4.10 0.67 4.55
C SER A 158 -4.74 1.68 3.60
N ASP A 159 -4.27 1.75 2.35
CA ASP A 159 -4.89 2.54 1.27
C ASP A 159 -6.39 2.23 1.13
N LEU A 160 -6.76 0.93 1.10
CA LEU A 160 -8.16 0.55 1.03
C LEU A 160 -8.95 1.01 2.25
N TRP A 161 -8.35 0.91 3.44
CA TRP A 161 -8.96 1.38 4.69
C TRP A 161 -9.20 2.89 4.67
N THR A 162 -8.31 3.71 4.11
CA THR A 162 -8.53 5.17 4.02
C THR A 162 -9.80 5.51 3.23
N SER A 163 -10.09 4.75 2.17
CA SER A 163 -11.30 4.92 1.34
C SER A 163 -12.54 4.23 1.90
N CYS A 164 -12.38 3.06 2.51
CA CYS A 164 -13.48 2.12 2.79
C CYS A 164 -13.66 1.76 4.26
N GLY A 165 -12.87 2.35 5.15
CA GLY A 165 -12.83 2.02 6.57
C GLY A 165 -12.68 0.52 6.80
N ARG A 166 -13.41 0.00 7.79
CA ARG A 166 -13.46 -1.45 8.10
C ARG A 166 -14.37 -2.24 7.16
N GLY A 167 -15.07 -1.56 6.25
CA GLY A 167 -16.18 -2.11 5.46
C GLY A 167 -15.84 -3.36 4.62
N PRO A 168 -14.70 -3.43 3.93
CA PRO A 168 -14.31 -4.61 3.14
C PRO A 168 -14.15 -5.88 3.98
N TRP A 169 -13.88 -5.75 5.28
CA TRP A 169 -13.63 -6.87 6.19
C TRP A 169 -14.74 -7.09 7.21
N THR A 170 -15.75 -6.22 7.29
CA THR A 170 -16.82 -6.36 8.28
C THR A 170 -18.17 -6.46 7.57
N PRO A 171 -19.05 -7.43 7.92
CA PRO A 171 -20.39 -7.51 7.36
C PRO A 171 -21.08 -6.13 7.37
N PRO A 172 -21.68 -5.70 6.24
CA PRO A 172 -22.07 -6.50 5.07
C PRO A 172 -21.00 -6.65 3.97
N TYR A 173 -19.70 -6.44 4.26
CA TYR A 173 -18.59 -6.57 3.30
C TYR A 173 -18.72 -5.62 2.11
N ALA A 174 -18.81 -4.33 2.41
CA ALA A 174 -18.96 -3.28 1.41
C ALA A 174 -18.05 -2.10 1.71
N CYS A 175 -17.49 -1.48 0.68
CA CYS A 175 -16.73 -0.24 0.84
C CYS A 175 -17.64 0.87 1.36
N ARG A 176 -17.25 1.49 2.49
CA ARG A 176 -17.95 2.64 3.08
C ARG A 176 -16.90 3.58 3.66
N PRO A 177 -16.90 4.87 3.33
CA PRO A 177 -15.93 5.81 3.91
C PRO A 177 -15.85 5.70 5.44
N PRO A 178 -14.64 5.80 6.03
CA PRO A 178 -14.48 5.90 7.47
C PRO A 178 -15.41 6.99 8.03
N LYS A 179 -16.06 6.73 9.16
CA LYS A 179 -16.90 7.70 9.87
C LYS A 179 -16.08 8.49 10.87
#